data_AF-I2C3A7-F1
#
_entry.id   AF-I2C3A7-F1
#
_cell.length_a   1.000
_cell.length_b   1.000
_cell.length_c   1.000
_cell.angle_alpha   90.00
_cell.angle_beta   90.00
_cell.angle_gamma   90.00
#
_symmetry.space_group_name_H-M   'P 1'
#
loop_
_entity.id
_entity.type
_entity.pdbx_description
1 polymer ?
#
loop_
_entity_poly.entity_id
_entity_poly.type
_entity_poly.pdbx_seq_one_letter_code
_entity_poly.pdbx_strand_id
1 'polypeptide(L)'
;MEHFLSYLTEEQLTEWFQSYRAFGPAAAAALPFIEAFLPFLPLVVFVVANTNAFGLWEGFFLSWLGSAAGSILMFYAVRRFGQKRAFGFIRRHRTIRRMMLWVERHGFGPLFILLCFPFTPSAAVHIVAGLSRVGALQFISAAAMGKMVMIFMISFIGYDLHALMTQPFRMAGAITVIGVLWYAGKHIERRLQTRISQHEKDGGRQES
;
A
#
# COMPACT_ATOMS: atom_id res chain seq x y z
N MET A 1 -2.66 28.14 -17.53
CA MET A 1 -2.72 27.09 -16.50
C MET A 1 -4.16 26.62 -16.24
N GLU A 2 -5.18 27.47 -16.46
CA GLU A 2 -6.60 27.07 -16.33
C GLU A 2 -7.12 26.24 -17.52
N HIS A 3 -6.62 26.47 -18.74
CA HIS A 3 -6.99 25.66 -19.91
C HIS A 3 -6.58 24.18 -19.84
N PHE A 4 -5.55 23.83 -19.06
CA PHE A 4 -5.15 22.43 -18.87
C PHE A 4 -6.04 21.73 -17.85
N LEU A 5 -6.58 22.49 -16.89
CA LEU A 5 -7.54 22.00 -15.91
C LEU A 5 -8.93 21.84 -16.54
N SER A 6 -9.35 22.72 -17.46
CA SER A 6 -10.66 22.60 -18.12
C SER A 6 -10.80 21.35 -19.01
N TYR A 7 -9.72 20.85 -19.61
CA TYR A 7 -9.74 19.56 -20.33
C TYR A 7 -9.83 18.34 -19.39
N LEU A 8 -9.47 18.50 -18.11
CA LEU A 8 -9.45 17.40 -17.14
C LEU A 8 -10.73 17.27 -16.30
N THR A 9 -11.66 18.24 -16.34
CA THR A 9 -12.47 18.49 -15.13
C THR A 9 -13.84 17.82 -15.03
N GLU A 10 -14.70 17.63 -16.05
CA GLU A 10 -15.97 16.91 -15.80
C GLU A 10 -16.50 16.02 -16.94
N GLU A 11 -16.56 16.48 -18.19
CA GLU A 11 -17.20 15.71 -19.28
C GLU A 11 -16.34 14.52 -19.76
N GLN A 12 -15.04 14.73 -19.97
CA GLN A 12 -14.12 13.64 -20.30
C GLN A 12 -13.92 12.67 -19.14
N LEU A 13 -13.95 13.14 -17.89
CA LEU A 13 -13.96 12.28 -16.72
C LEU A 13 -15.20 11.39 -16.71
N THR A 14 -16.37 11.94 -17.06
CA THR A 14 -17.64 11.20 -17.08
C THR A 14 -17.70 10.18 -18.23
N GLU A 15 -17.20 10.51 -19.43
CA GLU A 15 -17.05 9.54 -20.52
C GLU A 15 -15.98 8.49 -20.24
N TRP A 16 -14.88 8.85 -19.57
CA TRP A 16 -13.91 7.89 -19.06
C TRP A 16 -14.53 6.98 -17.99
N PHE A 17 -15.35 7.51 -17.08
CA PHE A 17 -16.07 6.72 -16.07
C PHE A 17 -17.10 5.78 -16.69
N GLN A 18 -17.78 6.19 -17.78
CA GLN A 18 -18.70 5.32 -18.52
C GLN A 18 -17.97 4.25 -19.34
N SER A 19 -16.85 4.59 -20.00
CA SER A 19 -15.98 3.59 -20.63
C SER A 19 -15.34 2.66 -19.59
N TYR A 20 -15.01 3.15 -18.41
CA TYR A 20 -14.45 2.39 -17.29
C TYR A 20 -15.44 1.40 -16.67
N ARG A 21 -16.74 1.75 -16.60
CA ARG A 21 -17.82 0.80 -16.30
C ARG A 21 -17.95 -0.30 -17.37
N ALA A 22 -17.60 -0.02 -18.62
CA ALA A 22 -17.60 -1.00 -19.70
C ALA A 22 -16.37 -1.95 -19.71
N PHE A 23 -15.27 -1.58 -19.03
CA PHE A 23 -14.05 -2.40 -18.94
C PHE A 23 -14.07 -3.49 -17.86
N GLY A 24 -15.13 -3.57 -17.05
CA GLY A 24 -15.32 -4.67 -16.09
C GLY A 24 -14.24 -4.76 -14.99
N PRO A 25 -13.99 -5.95 -14.42
CA PRO A 25 -13.09 -6.17 -13.28
C PRO A 25 -11.66 -5.68 -13.48
N ALA A 26 -11.19 -5.61 -14.73
CA ALA A 26 -9.85 -5.16 -15.07
C ALA A 26 -9.64 -3.67 -14.75
N ALA A 27 -10.66 -2.86 -15.05
CA ALA A 27 -10.68 -1.45 -14.69
C ALA A 27 -10.55 -1.31 -13.16
N ALA A 28 -11.42 -2.00 -12.41
CA ALA A 28 -11.46 -1.97 -10.95
C ALA A 28 -10.10 -2.25 -10.27
N ALA A 29 -9.26 -3.11 -10.84
CA ALA A 29 -7.90 -3.35 -10.37
C ALA A 29 -6.88 -2.31 -10.89
N ALA A 30 -7.06 -1.80 -12.11
CA ALA A 30 -6.14 -0.85 -12.74
C ALA A 30 -6.08 0.52 -12.05
N LEU A 31 -7.21 1.07 -11.56
CA LEU A 31 -7.18 2.37 -10.85
C LEU A 31 -6.36 2.34 -9.54
N PRO A 32 -6.61 1.41 -8.60
CA PRO A 32 -5.77 1.25 -7.42
C PRO A 32 -4.31 0.93 -7.76
N PHE A 33 -4.04 0.27 -8.89
CA PHE A 33 -2.69 0.03 -9.37
C PHE A 33 -2.00 1.35 -9.78
N ILE A 34 -2.68 2.21 -10.52
CA ILE A 34 -2.15 3.52 -10.97
C ILE A 34 -1.95 4.46 -9.79
N GLU A 35 -2.85 4.44 -8.79
CA GLU A 35 -2.71 5.20 -7.55
C GLU A 35 -1.37 4.95 -6.85
N ALA A 36 -0.84 3.73 -6.92
CA ALA A 36 0.44 3.39 -6.29
C ALA A 36 1.62 4.22 -6.84
N PHE A 37 1.46 4.79 -8.03
CA PHE A 37 2.41 5.70 -8.68
C PHE A 37 2.07 7.17 -8.46
N LEU A 38 0.78 7.49 -8.33
CA LEU A 38 0.24 8.85 -8.34
C LEU A 38 -0.49 9.14 -7.01
N PRO A 39 0.19 9.74 -6.01
CA PRO A 39 -0.36 9.94 -4.67
C PRO A 39 -1.45 11.02 -4.61
N PHE A 40 -1.70 11.74 -5.70
CA PHE A 40 -2.78 12.74 -5.77
C PHE A 40 -4.16 12.11 -6.02
N LEU A 41 -4.18 10.84 -6.43
CA LEU A 41 -5.40 10.10 -6.71
C LEU A 41 -6.04 9.62 -5.40
N PRO A 42 -7.28 10.04 -5.08
CA PRO A 42 -7.92 9.65 -3.83
C PRO A 42 -8.36 8.17 -3.89
N LEU A 43 -7.50 7.27 -3.40
CA LEU A 43 -7.75 5.81 -3.37
C LEU A 43 -9.13 5.47 -2.81
N VAL A 44 -9.57 6.22 -1.79
CA VAL A 44 -10.88 6.07 -1.14
C VAL A 44 -12.01 6.07 -2.16
N VAL A 45 -12.00 7.00 -3.11
CA VAL A 45 -13.07 7.14 -4.12
C VAL A 45 -13.15 5.89 -4.99
N PHE A 46 -12.01 5.35 -5.43
CA PHE A 46 -11.98 4.16 -6.28
C PHE A 46 -12.42 2.89 -5.55
N VAL A 47 -12.00 2.74 -4.28
CA VAL A 47 -12.42 1.59 -3.47
C VAL A 47 -13.92 1.63 -3.17
N VAL A 48 -14.45 2.82 -2.84
CA VAL A 48 -15.89 3.02 -2.63
C VAL A 48 -16.65 2.74 -3.93
N ALA A 49 -16.19 3.27 -5.07
CA ALA A 49 -16.82 3.02 -6.36
C ALA A 49 -16.81 1.54 -6.74
N ASN A 50 -15.69 0.84 -6.57
CA ASN A 50 -15.56 -0.59 -6.88
C ASN A 50 -16.46 -1.45 -6.00
N THR A 51 -16.53 -1.16 -4.70
CA THR A 51 -17.38 -1.91 -3.76
C THR A 51 -18.87 -1.66 -3.96
N ASN A 52 -19.25 -0.44 -4.37
CA ASN A 52 -20.63 -0.14 -4.74
C ASN A 52 -21.02 -0.78 -6.09
N ALA A 53 -20.09 -0.89 -7.04
CA ALA A 53 -20.36 -1.44 -8.38
C ALA A 53 -20.36 -2.98 -8.44
N PHE A 54 -19.42 -3.63 -7.77
CA PHE A 54 -19.21 -5.11 -7.83
C PHE A 54 -19.60 -5.82 -6.53
N GLY A 55 -20.00 -5.09 -5.48
CA GLY A 55 -20.27 -5.62 -4.15
C GLY A 55 -19.04 -5.59 -3.24
N LEU A 56 -19.27 -5.77 -1.93
CA LEU A 56 -18.25 -5.61 -0.89
C LEU A 56 -17.03 -6.51 -1.13
N TRP A 57 -17.23 -7.82 -1.39
CA TRP A 57 -16.15 -8.78 -1.58
C TRP A 57 -15.42 -8.62 -2.90
N GLU A 58 -16.11 -8.61 -4.03
CA GLU A 58 -15.43 -8.50 -5.32
C GLU A 58 -14.73 -7.14 -5.48
N GLY A 59 -15.39 -6.05 -5.08
CA GLY A 59 -14.79 -4.72 -5.10
C GLY A 59 -13.58 -4.60 -4.18
N PHE A 60 -13.64 -5.18 -2.98
CA PHE A 60 -12.50 -5.24 -2.05
C PHE A 60 -11.32 -6.00 -2.65
N PHE A 61 -11.54 -7.22 -3.16
CA PHE A 61 -10.46 -8.05 -3.69
C PHE A 61 -9.81 -7.42 -4.93
N LEU A 62 -10.61 -6.85 -5.85
CA LEU A 62 -10.10 -6.17 -7.04
C LEU A 62 -9.27 -4.94 -6.67
N SER A 63 -9.78 -4.12 -5.75
CA SER A 63 -9.05 -2.95 -5.25
C SER A 63 -7.75 -3.34 -4.55
N TRP A 64 -7.79 -4.36 -3.70
CA TRP A 64 -6.64 -4.83 -2.96
C TRP A 64 -5.57 -5.41 -3.88
N LEU A 65 -5.96 -6.28 -4.82
CA LEU A 65 -5.03 -6.92 -5.74
C LEU A 65 -4.34 -5.88 -6.65
N GLY A 66 -5.12 -4.94 -7.20
CA GLY A 66 -4.61 -3.85 -8.01
C GLY A 66 -3.60 -2.99 -7.26
N SER A 67 -3.97 -2.56 -6.05
CA SER A 67 -3.11 -1.68 -5.24
C SER A 67 -1.87 -2.41 -4.73
N ALA A 68 -1.99 -3.68 -4.32
CA ALA A 68 -0.85 -4.51 -3.93
C ALA A 68 0.12 -4.70 -5.11
N ALA A 69 -0.37 -5.06 -6.30
CA ALA A 69 0.46 -5.21 -7.49
C ALA A 69 1.20 -3.91 -7.86
N GLY A 70 0.51 -2.77 -7.82
CA GLY A 70 1.12 -1.46 -8.09
C GLY A 70 2.21 -1.11 -7.09
N SER A 71 1.99 -1.40 -5.81
CA SER A 71 2.96 -1.18 -4.73
C SER A 71 4.25 -1.97 -4.96
N ILE A 72 4.11 -3.24 -5.32
CA ILE A 72 5.24 -4.15 -5.57
C ILE A 72 6.02 -3.67 -6.79
N LEU A 73 5.33 -3.32 -7.87
CA LEU A 73 5.98 -2.83 -9.08
C LEU A 73 6.74 -1.52 -8.82
N MET A 74 6.12 -0.57 -8.11
CA MET A 74 6.74 0.69 -7.75
C MET A 74 7.99 0.48 -6.88
N PHE A 75 7.91 -0.42 -5.89
CA PHE A 75 9.07 -0.79 -5.07
C PHE A 75 10.23 -1.33 -5.92
N TYR A 76 9.97 -2.27 -6.83
CA TYR A 76 11.02 -2.81 -7.71
C TYR A 76 11.56 -1.77 -8.68
N ALA A 77 10.69 -0.91 -9.24
CA ALA A 77 11.09 0.19 -10.11
C ALA A 77 12.04 1.15 -9.39
N VAL A 78 11.67 1.59 -8.18
CA VAL A 78 12.53 2.48 -7.37
C VAL A 78 13.82 1.77 -6.96
N ARG A 79 13.78 0.48 -6.60
CA ARG A 79 14.98 -0.25 -6.21
C ARG A 79 15.98 -0.39 -7.35
N ARG A 80 15.50 -0.62 -8.58
CA ARG A 80 16.35 -0.82 -9.76
C ARG A 80 16.84 0.49 -10.39
N PHE A 81 15.97 1.50 -10.48
CA PHE A 81 16.28 2.78 -11.16
C PHE A 81 16.68 3.90 -10.18
N GLY A 82 16.13 3.87 -8.97
CA GLY A 82 16.32 4.91 -7.96
C GLY A 82 17.70 4.91 -7.33
N GLN A 83 18.36 3.75 -7.14
CA GLN A 83 19.65 3.72 -6.43
C GLN A 83 20.75 4.60 -7.09
N LYS A 84 20.81 4.66 -8.43
CA LYS A 84 21.83 5.45 -9.13
C LYS A 84 21.61 6.96 -9.04
N ARG A 85 20.35 7.43 -9.10
CA ARG A 85 20.02 8.88 -9.06
C ARG A 85 19.71 9.40 -7.65
N ALA A 86 19.18 8.56 -6.76
CA ALA A 86 18.71 8.98 -5.46
C ALA A 86 19.86 9.25 -4.47
N PHE A 87 21.05 8.70 -4.69
CA PHE A 87 22.20 8.91 -3.78
C PHE A 87 22.50 10.41 -3.54
N GLY A 88 22.43 11.24 -4.60
CA GLY A 88 22.60 12.69 -4.49
C GLY A 88 21.44 13.40 -3.78
N PHE A 89 20.20 12.97 -4.05
CA PHE A 89 18.98 13.57 -3.49
C PHE A 89 18.79 13.23 -2.00
N ILE A 90 19.04 11.97 -1.63
CA ILE A 90 19.02 11.46 -0.25
C ILE A 90 20.00 12.23 0.63
N ARG A 91 21.20 12.51 0.11
CA ARG A 91 22.24 13.24 0.87
C ARG A 91 21.82 14.68 1.17
N ARG A 92 20.97 15.27 0.32
CA ARG A 92 20.44 16.63 0.45
C ARG A 92 19.21 16.69 1.37
N HIS A 93 18.38 15.64 1.44
CA HIS A 93 17.17 15.60 2.26
C HIS A 93 17.30 14.71 3.52
N ARG A 94 17.61 15.34 4.66
CA ARG A 94 17.78 14.65 5.96
C ARG A 94 16.52 13.88 6.43
N THR A 95 15.32 14.39 6.12
CA THR A 95 14.05 13.75 6.51
C THR A 95 13.87 12.38 5.86
N ILE A 96 14.14 12.28 4.54
CA ILE A 96 14.05 11.03 3.79
C ILE A 96 15.06 10.02 4.32
N ARG A 97 16.29 10.48 4.62
CA ARG A 97 17.33 9.63 5.23
C ARG A 97 16.90 9.10 6.60
N ARG A 98 16.27 9.92 7.44
CA ARG A 98 15.75 9.49 8.75
C ARG A 98 14.64 8.45 8.61
N MET A 99 13.70 8.66 7.67
CA MET A 99 12.63 7.70 7.38
C MET A 99 13.18 6.36 6.87
N MET A 100 14.14 6.39 5.93
CA MET A 100 14.80 5.18 5.46
C MET A 100 15.50 4.42 6.58
N LEU A 101 16.26 5.10 7.44
CA LEU A 101 16.94 4.46 8.57
C LEU A 101 15.94 3.88 9.60
N TRP A 102 14.81 4.55 9.81
CA TRP A 102 13.77 4.08 10.72
C TRP A 102 13.07 2.82 10.21
N VAL A 103 12.75 2.82 8.90
CA VAL A 103 12.19 1.67 8.18
C VAL A 103 13.20 0.53 8.08
N GLU A 104 14.48 0.81 7.87
CA GLU A 104 15.54 -0.21 7.79
C GLU A 104 15.81 -0.88 9.14
N ARG A 105 15.71 -0.13 10.26
CA ARG A 105 15.98 -0.64 11.60
C ARG A 105 14.87 -1.57 12.14
N HIS A 106 13.61 -1.34 11.77
CA HIS A 106 12.47 -2.13 12.25
C HIS A 106 11.75 -2.92 11.14
N GLY A 107 12.18 -2.79 9.88
CA GLY A 107 11.69 -3.59 8.74
C GLY A 107 10.17 -3.51 8.51
N PHE A 108 9.49 -4.60 8.87
CA PHE A 108 8.07 -4.83 8.57
C PHE A 108 7.13 -3.89 9.34
N GLY A 109 7.34 -3.72 10.65
CA GLY A 109 6.42 -2.98 11.52
C GLY A 109 6.12 -1.54 11.05
N PRO A 110 7.14 -0.70 10.81
CA PRO A 110 6.99 0.63 10.23
C PRO A 110 6.18 0.65 8.95
N LEU A 111 6.51 -0.22 8.00
CA LEU A 111 5.92 -0.26 6.67
C LEU A 111 4.45 -0.66 6.75
N PHE A 112 4.14 -1.65 7.59
CA PHE A 112 2.78 -2.07 7.84
C PHE A 112 1.94 -0.92 8.42
N ILE A 113 2.42 -0.23 9.45
CA ILE A 113 1.70 0.88 10.07
C ILE A 113 1.51 2.03 9.07
N LEU A 114 2.56 2.42 8.35
CA LEU A 114 2.52 3.48 7.34
C LEU A 114 1.48 3.17 6.24
N LEU A 115 1.44 1.93 5.75
CA LEU A 115 0.55 1.51 4.65
C LEU A 115 -0.86 1.15 5.12
N CYS A 116 -1.05 0.89 6.41
CA CYS A 116 -2.36 0.65 7.03
C CYS A 116 -3.16 1.96 7.17
N PHE A 117 -2.48 3.10 7.34
CA PHE A 117 -3.13 4.40 7.45
C PHE A 117 -3.48 4.97 6.07
N PRO A 118 -4.76 5.30 5.81
CA PRO A 118 -5.19 5.86 4.52
C PRO A 118 -4.74 7.31 4.29
N PHE A 119 -4.22 7.98 5.32
CA PHE A 119 -3.72 9.34 5.25
C PHE A 119 -2.25 9.42 4.84
N THR A 120 -1.53 8.30 4.85
CA THR A 120 -0.12 8.28 4.46
C THR A 120 -0.02 8.30 2.94
N PRO A 121 0.77 9.21 2.34
CA PRO A 121 1.02 9.19 0.90
C PRO A 121 1.74 7.88 0.52
N SER A 122 0.99 6.96 -0.07
CA SER A 122 1.39 5.60 -0.44
C SER A 122 2.66 5.59 -1.32
N ALA A 123 2.72 6.48 -2.31
CA ALA A 123 3.87 6.63 -3.20
C ALA A 123 5.16 6.98 -2.44
N ALA A 124 5.10 7.84 -1.43
CA ALA A 124 6.27 8.20 -0.62
C ALA A 124 6.81 6.98 0.14
N VAL A 125 5.92 6.16 0.68
CA VAL A 125 6.29 4.92 1.38
C VAL A 125 6.95 3.92 0.42
N HIS A 126 6.41 3.73 -0.78
CA HIS A 126 7.00 2.85 -1.79
C HIS A 126 8.41 3.33 -2.20
N ILE A 127 8.60 4.64 -2.34
CA ILE A 127 9.90 5.24 -2.67
C ILE A 127 10.89 5.05 -1.53
N VAL A 128 10.52 5.39 -0.30
CA VAL A 128 11.37 5.23 0.89
C VAL A 128 11.74 3.76 1.08
N ALA A 129 10.79 2.85 0.94
CA ALA A 129 11.03 1.41 1.02
C ALA A 129 11.95 0.92 -0.09
N GLY A 130 11.74 1.33 -1.34
CA GLY A 130 12.54 0.92 -2.50
C GLY A 130 13.98 1.46 -2.48
N LEU A 131 14.20 2.62 -1.84
CA LEU A 131 15.54 3.19 -1.63
C LEU A 131 16.24 2.63 -0.37
N SER A 132 15.48 2.07 0.57
CA SER A 132 16.02 1.42 1.77
C SER A 132 16.60 0.02 1.47
N ARG A 133 17.34 -0.55 2.43
CA ARG A 133 17.85 -1.93 2.33
C ARG A 133 16.85 -3.00 2.76
N VAL A 134 15.58 -2.65 2.96
CA VAL A 134 14.55 -3.62 3.36
C VAL A 134 14.42 -4.76 2.34
N GLY A 135 14.23 -5.98 2.83
CA GLY A 135 14.04 -7.16 1.98
C GLY A 135 12.74 -7.08 1.18
N ALA A 136 12.76 -7.54 -0.07
CA ALA A 136 11.56 -7.52 -0.93
C ALA A 136 10.37 -8.25 -0.29
N LEU A 137 10.62 -9.40 0.33
CA LEU A 137 9.60 -10.17 1.07
C LEU A 137 9.00 -9.41 2.26
N GLN A 138 9.81 -8.64 2.99
CA GLN A 138 9.33 -7.82 4.11
C GLN A 138 8.43 -6.70 3.60
N PHE A 139 8.83 -6.02 2.51
CA PHE A 139 8.00 -4.99 1.90
C PHE A 139 6.71 -5.57 1.30
N ILE A 140 6.79 -6.66 0.53
CA ILE A 140 5.63 -7.29 -0.11
C ILE A 140 4.60 -7.72 0.95
N SER A 141 5.05 -8.38 2.01
CA SER A 141 4.15 -8.78 3.11
C SER A 141 3.56 -7.59 3.86
N ALA A 142 4.38 -6.58 4.20
CA ALA A 142 3.90 -5.36 4.85
C ALA A 142 2.90 -4.59 3.99
N ALA A 143 3.16 -4.47 2.69
CA ALA A 143 2.30 -3.77 1.75
C ALA A 143 1.00 -4.53 1.50
N ALA A 144 1.07 -5.85 1.29
CA ALA A 144 -0.10 -6.69 1.11
C ALA A 144 -1.01 -6.63 2.34
N MET A 145 -0.46 -6.83 3.54
CA MET A 145 -1.23 -6.81 4.79
C MET A 145 -1.73 -5.40 5.14
N GLY A 146 -0.87 -4.38 5.05
CA GLY A 146 -1.25 -2.99 5.37
C GLY A 146 -2.36 -2.49 4.44
N LYS A 147 -2.21 -2.72 3.13
CA LYS A 147 -3.26 -2.37 2.17
C LYS A 147 -4.52 -3.21 2.32
N MET A 148 -4.40 -4.47 2.73
CA MET A 148 -5.57 -5.30 3.04
C MET A 148 -6.41 -4.64 4.15
N VAL A 149 -5.79 -4.24 5.26
CA VAL A 149 -6.49 -3.55 6.36
C VAL A 149 -7.07 -2.23 5.88
N MET A 150 -6.26 -1.41 5.22
CA MET A 150 -6.65 -0.07 4.78
C MET A 150 -7.85 -0.13 3.83
N ILE A 151 -7.76 -0.97 2.78
CA ILE A 151 -8.80 -1.12 1.77
C ILE A 151 -10.03 -1.76 2.40
N PHE A 152 -9.87 -2.74 3.29
CA PHE A 152 -11.00 -3.35 3.98
C PHE A 152 -11.76 -2.30 4.82
N MET A 153 -11.03 -1.46 5.56
CA MET A 153 -11.62 -0.38 6.35
C MET A 153 -12.37 0.62 5.46
N ILE A 154 -11.79 1.01 4.32
CA ILE A 154 -12.43 1.91 3.35
C ILE A 154 -13.65 1.25 2.71
N SER A 155 -13.54 0.02 2.24
CA SER A 155 -14.62 -0.76 1.63
C SER A 155 -15.79 -0.90 2.59
N PHE A 156 -15.50 -1.18 3.86
CA PHE A 156 -16.49 -1.32 4.90
C PHE A 156 -17.22 0.00 5.19
N ILE A 157 -16.49 1.11 5.28
CA ILE A 157 -17.08 2.45 5.44
C ILE A 157 -17.86 2.88 4.20
N GLY A 158 -17.35 2.54 3.00
CA GLY A 158 -17.86 2.98 1.71
C GLY A 158 -19.11 2.27 1.21
N TYR A 159 -19.27 1.00 1.56
CA TYR A 159 -20.45 0.21 1.21
C TYR A 159 -21.61 0.47 2.18
N ASP A 160 -21.32 0.85 3.43
CA ASP A 160 -22.29 0.94 4.52
C ASP A 160 -22.44 2.37 5.08
N LEU A 161 -22.45 3.38 4.22
CA LEU A 161 -22.77 4.78 4.57
C LEU A 161 -24.13 4.90 5.31
N HIS A 162 -25.05 3.95 5.12
CA HIS A 162 -26.36 3.89 5.77
C HIS A 162 -26.40 3.04 7.07
N ALA A 163 -25.39 2.20 7.34
CA ALA A 163 -25.31 1.35 8.54
C ALA A 163 -24.39 1.90 9.64
N LEU A 164 -23.61 2.94 9.34
CA LEU A 164 -22.80 3.68 10.32
C LEU A 164 -23.64 4.29 11.46
N MET A 165 -24.96 4.44 11.27
CA MET A 165 -25.86 4.98 12.29
C MET A 165 -26.53 3.92 13.18
N THR A 166 -26.41 2.62 12.92
CA THR A 166 -27.32 1.64 13.55
C THR A 166 -26.69 0.52 14.38
N GLN A 167 -25.41 0.12 14.25
CA GLN A 167 -24.92 -1.06 15.01
C GLN A 167 -23.44 -1.04 15.49
N PRO A 168 -23.18 -1.05 16.82
CA PRO A 168 -21.83 -1.04 17.41
C PRO A 168 -21.06 -2.37 17.34
N PHE A 169 -21.73 -3.48 17.00
CA PHE A 169 -21.13 -4.83 16.97
C PHE A 169 -20.08 -5.00 15.86
N ARG A 170 -20.13 -4.15 14.82
CA ARG A 170 -19.21 -4.18 13.67
C ARG A 170 -17.83 -3.56 13.96
N MET A 171 -17.73 -2.65 14.93
CA MET A 171 -16.45 -2.11 15.41
C MET A 171 -15.56 -3.18 16.04
N ALA A 172 -16.17 -4.16 16.72
CA ALA A 172 -15.45 -5.28 17.33
C ALA A 172 -14.76 -6.17 16.27
N GLY A 173 -15.38 -6.31 15.08
CA GLY A 173 -14.78 -7.02 13.95
C GLY A 173 -13.51 -6.34 13.44
N ALA A 174 -13.54 -5.02 13.25
CA ALA A 174 -12.37 -4.25 12.81
C ALA A 174 -11.21 -4.34 13.81
N ILE A 175 -11.49 -4.21 15.11
CA ILE A 175 -10.48 -4.35 16.18
C ILE A 175 -9.89 -5.76 16.20
N THR A 176 -10.72 -6.79 16.00
CA THR A 176 -10.27 -8.19 15.94
C THR A 176 -9.37 -8.43 14.74
N VAL A 177 -9.73 -7.91 13.57
CA VAL A 177 -8.92 -8.04 12.34
C VAL A 177 -7.57 -7.31 12.49
N ILE A 178 -7.56 -6.11 13.07
CA ILE A 178 -6.32 -5.38 13.38
C ILE A 178 -5.45 -6.16 14.36
N GLY A 179 -6.04 -6.76 15.40
CA GLY A 179 -5.33 -7.59 16.37
C GLY A 179 -4.72 -8.86 15.76
N VAL A 180 -5.49 -9.57 14.93
CA VAL A 180 -5.03 -10.78 14.21
C VAL A 180 -3.93 -10.44 13.22
N LEU A 181 -4.03 -9.32 12.50
CA LEU A 181 -3.02 -8.91 11.53
C LEU A 181 -1.75 -8.39 12.20
N TRP A 182 -1.85 -7.71 13.33
CA TRP A 182 -0.70 -7.38 14.17
C TRP A 182 0.00 -8.63 14.68
N TYR A 183 -0.78 -9.63 15.14
CA TYR A 183 -0.24 -10.90 15.60
C TYR A 183 0.43 -11.69 14.45
N ALA A 184 -0.22 -11.78 13.29
CA ALA A 184 0.31 -12.48 12.12
C ALA A 184 1.59 -11.81 11.58
N GLY A 185 1.60 -10.48 11.47
CA GLY A 185 2.77 -9.70 11.06
C GLY A 185 3.95 -9.91 12.01
N LYS A 186 3.69 -9.85 13.33
CA LYS A 186 4.70 -10.14 14.36
C LYS A 186 5.19 -11.59 14.31
N HIS A 187 4.32 -12.54 13.94
CA HIS A 187 4.70 -13.94 13.82
C HIS A 187 5.60 -14.21 12.60
N ILE A 188 5.35 -13.52 11.48
CA ILE A 188 6.16 -13.57 10.26
C ILE A 188 7.52 -12.91 10.48
N GLU A 189 7.55 -11.75 11.15
CA GLU A 189 8.78 -11.04 11.50
C GLU A 189 9.70 -11.92 12.37
N ARG A 190 9.13 -12.59 13.38
CA ARG A 190 9.85 -13.56 14.23
C ARG A 190 10.49 -14.69 13.43
N ARG A 191 9.86 -15.19 12.36
CA ARG A 191 10.41 -16.27 11.52
C ARG A 191 11.52 -15.79 10.59
N LEU A 192 11.47 -14.53 10.17
CA LEU A 192 12.44 -13.97 9.23
C LEU A 192 13.72 -13.49 9.93
N GLN A 193 13.62 -12.95 11.15
CA GLN A 193 14.77 -12.56 11.97
C GLN A 193 15.66 -13.76 12.35
N THR A 194 15.08 -14.95 12.54
CA THR A 194 15.84 -16.19 12.84
C THR A 194 16.69 -16.65 11.67
N ARG A 195 16.29 -16.41 10.42
CA ARG A 195 17.06 -16.85 9.24
C ARG A 195 18.25 -15.94 8.91
N ILE A 196 18.12 -14.64 9.15
CA ILE A 196 19.21 -13.68 8.91
C ILE A 196 20.33 -13.87 9.95
N SER A 197 19.97 -14.14 11.21
CA SER A 197 20.94 -14.38 12.29
C SER A 197 21.60 -15.77 12.26
N GLN A 198 21.03 -16.75 11.55
CA GLN A 198 21.71 -18.02 11.26
C GLN A 198 22.73 -17.91 10.13
N HIS A 199 22.43 -17.14 9.06
CA HIS A 199 23.37 -16.97 7.94
C HIS A 199 24.63 -16.17 8.31
N GLU A 200 24.55 -15.27 9.30
CA GLU A 200 25.70 -14.53 9.83
C GLU A 200 26.59 -15.40 10.75
N LYS A 201 25.99 -16.39 11.42
CA LYS A 201 26.72 -17.34 12.28
C LYS A 201 27.39 -18.48 11.51
N ASP A 202 26.81 -18.93 10.40
CA ASP A 202 27.43 -19.97 9.57
C ASP A 202 28.54 -19.42 8.66
N GLY A 203 28.45 -18.15 8.22
CA GLY A 203 29.51 -17.48 7.45
C GLY A 203 30.76 -17.15 8.28
N GLY A 204 30.60 -16.81 9.57
CA GLY A 204 31.72 -16.51 10.47
C GLY A 204 32.46 -17.74 11.03
N ARG A 205 31.97 -18.96 10.77
CA ARG A 205 32.55 -20.22 11.28
C ARG A 205 33.37 -20.99 10.23
N GLN A 206 33.38 -20.53 8.98
CA GLN A 206 34.24 -21.07 7.91
C GLN A 206 35.56 -20.30 7.74
N GLU A 207 35.71 -19.13 8.38
CA GLU A 207 36.93 -18.31 8.33
C GLU A 207 37.72 -18.30 9.67
N SER A 208 37.39 -19.18 10.61
CA SER A 208 38.04 -19.33 11.93
C SER A 208 38.63 -20.71 12.15
#